data_AF-A0A6A4GTM1-F1
#
_entry.id   AF-A0A6A4GTM1-F1
#
_cell.length_a   1.000
_cell.length_b   1.000
_cell.length_c   1.000
_cell.angle_alpha   90.00
_cell.angle_beta   90.00
_cell.angle_gamma   90.00
#
_symmetry.space_group_name_H-M   'P 1'
#
loop_
_entity.id
_entity.type
_entity.pdbx_description
1 polymer ?
#
loop_
_entity_poly.entity_id
_entity_poly.type
_entity_poly.pdbx_seq_one_letter_code
_entity_poly.pdbx_strand_id
1 'polypeptide(L)' 'MRFSGCHLVYLPPYSPDYNPMKEGFSALKAWIRRNRDYVLGELSRDPTCNPIAMLWEGVLTTFDPEFIRGWYHNSGHNV' A
#
# COMPACT_ATOMS: atom_id res chain seq x y z
N MET A 1 12.56 27.17 -7.27
CA MET A 1 11.81 25.94 -6.92
C MET A 1 12.13 24.90 -7.96
N ARG A 2 12.74 23.77 -7.58
CA ARG A 2 13.09 22.67 -8.50
C ARG A 2 11.90 21.71 -8.55
N PHE A 3 11.25 21.60 -9.71
CA PHE A 3 10.40 20.46 -10.02
C PHE A 3 11.32 19.35 -10.53
N SER A 4 11.39 18.22 -9.82
CA SER A 4 12.34 17.12 -10.10
C SER A 4 11.99 16.29 -11.36
N GLY A 5 11.45 16.91 -12.42
CA GLY A 5 11.01 16.19 -13.62
C GLY A 5 9.74 15.34 -13.43
N CYS A 6 8.98 15.56 -12.35
CA CYS A 6 7.74 14.84 -12.09
C CYS A 6 6.57 15.41 -12.91
N HIS A 7 5.75 14.53 -13.49
CA HIS A 7 4.49 14.92 -14.14
C HIS A 7 3.33 14.77 -13.16
N LEU A 8 2.55 15.83 -12.99
CA LEU A 8 1.36 15.81 -12.13
C LEU A 8 0.14 15.41 -12.97
N VAL A 9 -0.46 14.27 -12.65
CA VAL A 9 -1.68 13.77 -13.31
C VAL A 9 -2.91 14.22 -12.53
N TYR A 10 -3.91 14.75 -13.24
CA TYR A 10 -5.19 15.15 -12.62
C TYR A 10 -5.99 13.91 -12.22
N LEU A 11 -6.46 13.90 -10.97
CA LEU A 11 -7.36 12.87 -10.43
C LEU A 11 -8.71 13.53 -10.10
N PRO A 12 -9.82 13.16 -10.77
CA PRO A 12 -11.13 13.73 -10.45
C PRO A 12 -11.57 13.39 -9.01
N PRO A 13 -12.32 14.27 -8.34
CA PRO A 13 -12.88 13.98 -7.02
C PRO A 13 -13.67 12.68 -7.00
N TYR A 14 -13.60 11.95 -5.87
CA TYR A 14 -14.33 10.69 -5.66
C TYR A 14 -14.12 9.62 -6.73
N SER A 15 -12.96 9.60 -7.39
CA SER A 15 -12.62 8.57 -8.39
C SER A 15 -11.60 7.57 -7.85
N PRO A 16 -11.98 6.72 -6.87
CA PRO A 16 -11.06 5.77 -6.26
C PRO A 16 -10.56 4.72 -7.25
N ASP A 17 -11.25 4.52 -8.38
CA ASP A 17 -10.87 3.58 -9.44
C ASP A 17 -9.69 4.08 -10.28
N TYR A 18 -9.43 5.39 -10.31
CA TYR A 18 -8.24 5.96 -10.96
C TYR A 18 -7.06 6.13 -10.00
N ASN A 19 -7.19 5.68 -8.74
CA ASN A 19 -6.13 5.76 -7.75
C ASN A 19 -5.48 4.38 -7.52
N PRO A 20 -4.24 4.15 -8.00
CA PRO A 20 -3.56 2.86 -7.85
C PRO A 20 -3.31 2.46 -6.40
N MET A 21 -3.34 3.42 -5.48
CA MET A 21 -3.21 3.18 -4.04
C MET A 21 -4.35 2.30 -3.49
N LYS A 22 -5.52 2.29 -4.14
CA LYS A 22 -6.67 1.47 -3.73
C LYS A 22 -6.32 -0.03 -3.72
N GLU A 23 -5.67 -0.50 -4.77
CA GLU A 23 -5.27 -1.91 -4.89
C GLU A 23 -4.14 -2.25 -3.92
N GLY A 24 -3.15 -1.37 -3.74
CA GLY A 24 -2.10 -1.55 -2.73
C GLY A 24 -2.65 -1.67 -1.30
N PHE A 25 -3.61 -0.81 -0.92
CA PHE A 25 -4.29 -0.96 0.37
C PHE A 25 -5.13 -2.23 0.47
N SER A 26 -5.72 -2.69 -0.64
CA SER A 26 -6.42 -3.98 -0.68
C SER A 26 -5.47 -5.15 -0.40
N ALA A 27 -4.29 -5.14 -1.04
CA ALA A 27 -3.26 -6.16 -0.85
C ALA A 27 -2.73 -6.18 0.60
N LEU A 28 -2.43 -5.01 1.17
CA LEU A 28 -2.00 -4.89 2.57
C LEU A 28 -3.07 -5.39 3.54
N LYS A 29 -4.34 -5.02 3.34
CA LYS A 29 -5.45 -5.54 4.15
C LYS A 29 -5.58 -7.05 4.04
N ALA A 30 -5.39 -7.62 2.85
CA ALA A 30 -5.41 -9.06 2.66
C ALA A 30 -4.25 -9.75 3.41
N TRP A 31 -3.05 -9.18 3.40
CA TRP A 31 -1.92 -9.67 4.19
C TRP A 31 -2.18 -9.59 5.69
N ILE A 32 -2.73 -8.48 6.18
CA ILE A 32 -3.11 -8.33 7.60
C ILE A 32 -4.10 -9.44 8.02
N ARG A 33 -5.10 -9.72 7.17
CA ARG A 33 -6.11 -10.76 7.44
C ARG A 33 -5.50 -12.17 7.44
N ARG A 34 -4.53 -12.45 6.57
CA ARG A 34 -3.82 -13.73 6.53
C ARG A 34 -2.90 -13.93 7.73
N ASN A 35 -2.30 -12.85 8.24
CA ASN A 35 -1.38 -12.85 9.37
C ASN A 35 -2.05 -12.42 10.68
N ARG A 36 -3.36 -12.66 10.82
CA ARG A 36 -4.20 -12.11 11.89
C ARG A 36 -3.59 -12.28 13.28
N ASP A 37 -3.12 -13.48 13.62
CA ASP A 37 -2.67 -13.78 14.98
C ASP A 37 -1.33 -13.08 15.29
N TYR A 38 -0.43 -13.03 14.31
CA TYR A 38 0.80 -12.23 14.39
C TYR A 38 0.48 -10.74 14.58
N VAL A 39 -0.40 -10.18 13.75
CA VAL A 39 -0.83 -8.79 13.82
C VAL A 39 -1.46 -8.47 15.19
N LEU A 40 -2.33 -9.33 15.70
CA LEU A 40 -2.94 -9.13 17.02
C LEU A 40 -1.90 -9.20 18.15
N GLY A 41 -0.91 -10.08 18.04
CA GLY A 41 0.22 -10.13 18.95
C GLY A 41 0.99 -8.81 18.99
N GLU A 42 1.37 -8.28 17.83
CA GLU A 42 2.09 -7.00 17.71
C GLU A 42 1.26 -5.78 18.14
N LEU A 43 -0.08 -5.89 18.11
CA LEU A 43 -0.98 -4.83 18.58
C LEU A 43 -1.32 -4.92 20.07
N SER A 44 -0.79 -5.90 20.80
CA SER A 44 -1.10 -6.15 22.22
C SER A 44 -0.62 -5.06 23.19
N ARG A 45 0.16 -4.08 22.71
CA ARG A 45 0.79 -2.99 23.50
C ARG A 45 1.80 -3.48 24.54
N ASP A 46 2.29 -4.70 24.41
CA ASP A 46 3.45 -5.16 25.16
C ASP A 46 4.71 -4.35 24.76
N PRO A 47 5.61 -4.00 25.70
CA PRO A 47 6.85 -3.27 25.39
C PRO A 47 7.77 -3.95 24.37
N THR A 48 7.63 -5.26 24.16
CA THR A 48 8.40 -6.03 23.18
C THR A 48 7.83 -5.95 21.76
N CYS A 49 6.60 -5.49 21.60
CA CYS A 49 5.94 -5.39 20.30
C CYS A 49 6.39 -4.15 19.51
N ASN A 50 6.38 -4.29 18.19
CA ASN A 50 6.67 -3.21 17.26
C ASN A 50 5.66 -3.20 16.10
N PRO A 51 4.45 -2.64 16.31
CA PRO A 51 3.40 -2.64 15.30
C PRO A 51 3.76 -1.83 14.05
N ILE A 52 4.67 -0.85 14.17
CA ILE A 52 5.15 -0.08 13.01
C ILE A 52 6.06 -0.93 12.14
N ALA A 53 6.98 -1.69 12.74
CA ALA A 53 7.83 -2.62 11.99
C ALA A 53 7.01 -3.72 11.31
N MET A 54 6.00 -4.28 11.99
CA MET A 54 5.06 -5.25 11.42
C MET A 54 4.31 -4.68 10.21
N LEU A 55 3.85 -3.42 10.26
CA LEU A 55 3.22 -2.78 9.11
C LEU A 55 4.19 -2.60 7.93
N TRP A 56 5.45 -2.24 8.21
CA TRP A 56 6.49 -2.15 7.18
C TRP A 56 6.77 -3.50 6.54
N GLU A 57 6.81 -4.58 7.31
CA GLU A 57 6.93 -5.94 6.79
C GLU A 57 5.77 -6.28 5.85
N GLY A 58 4.53 -5.97 6.25
CA GLY A 58 3.36 -6.16 5.41
C GLY A 58 3.46 -5.39 4.09
N VAL A 59 3.91 -4.14 4.13
CA VAL A 59 4.15 -3.33 2.92
C VAL A 59 5.22 -3.97 2.05
N LEU A 60 6.41 -4.25 2.59
CA LEU A 60 7.52 -4.82 1.84
C LEU A 60 7.19 -6.20 1.24
N THR A 61 6.30 -6.96 1.88
CA THR A 61 5.85 -8.27 1.39
C THR A 61 4.80 -8.16 0.27
N THR A 62 3.99 -7.10 0.27
CA THR A 62 2.84 -6.98 -0.65
C THR A 62 3.06 -6.02 -1.81
N PHE A 63 3.98 -5.08 -1.69
CA PHE A 63 4.27 -4.04 -2.68
C PHE A 63 5.41 -4.47 -3.60
N ASP A 64 5.19 -5.58 -4.32
CA ASP A 64 6.10 -6.03 -5.37
C ASP A 64 6.04 -5.10 -6.61
N PRO A 65 7.17 -4.79 -7.27
CA PRO A 65 7.19 -3.91 -8.45
C PRO A 65 6.24 -4.33 -9.57
N GLU A 66 6.04 -5.62 -9.81
CA GLU A 66 5.16 -6.11 -10.86
C GLU A 66 3.68 -5.89 -10.49
N PHE A 67 3.32 -6.09 -9.22
CA PHE A 67 1.98 -5.74 -8.74
C PHE A 67 1.73 -4.24 -8.78
N ILE A 68 2.71 -3.42 -8.40
CA ILE A 68 2.61 -1.96 -8.45
C ILE A 68 2.32 -1.51 -9.89
N ARG A 69 3.09 -1.99 -10.87
CA ARG A 69 2.83 -1.70 -12.30
C ARG A 69 1.41 -2.09 -12.71
N GLY A 70 0.97 -3.29 -12.30
CA GLY A 70 -0.41 -3.74 -12.52
C GLY A 70 -1.46 -2.80 -11.94
N TRP A 71 -1.27 -2.30 -10.72
CA TRP A 71 -2.21 -1.37 -10.07
C TRP A 71 -2.30 -0.02 -10.80
N TYR A 72 -1.18 0.50 -11.30
CA TYR A 72 -1.18 1.71 -12.13
C TYR A 72 -1.93 1.48 -13.44
N HIS A 73 -1.64 0.38 -14.13
CA HIS A 73 -2.34 0.02 -15.37
C HIS A 73 -3.85 -0.13 -15.17
N ASN A 74 -4.27 -0.84 -14.12
CA ASN A 74 -5.68 -1.02 -13.77
C ASN A 74 -6.38 0.31 -13.43
N SER A 75 -5.62 1.29 -12.95
CA SER A 75 -6.09 2.65 -12.65
C SER A 75 -6.05 3.59 -13.87
N GLY A 76 -5.73 3.07 -15.07
CA GLY A 76 -5.69 3.84 -16.32
C GLY A 76 -4.39 4.60 -16.56
N HIS A 77 -3.34 4.35 -15.79
CA HIS A 77 -2.03 4.99 -15.94
C HIS A 77 -1.06 4.06 -16.68
N ASN A 78 -0.46 4.53 -17.77
CA ASN A 78 0.63 3.84 -18.47
C ASN A 78 1.98 4.32 -17.92
N VAL A 79 2.49 3.63 -16.91
CA VAL A 79 3.79 3.89 -16.26
C VAL A 79 4.69 2.67 -16.26
#